data_AF-A0AAD7NEA6-F1
#
_entry.id   AF-A0AAD7NEA6-F1
#
_cell.length_a   1.000
_cell.length_b   1.000
_cell.length_c   1.000
_cell.angle_alpha   90.00
_cell.angle_beta   90.00
_cell.angle_gamma   90.00
#
_symmetry.space_group_name_H-M   'P 1'
#
loop_
_entity.id
_entity.type
_entity.pdbx_description
1 polymer ?
#
loop_
_entity_poly.entity_id
_entity_poly.type
_entity_poly.pdbx_seq_one_letter_code
_entity_poly.pdbx_strand_id
1 'polypeptide(L)'
;MSTSICVLVIRSPPSIHLTSRSTASSFLPILLIVTLITRIIMTPSVSWFAALALAAPLAVYAIPSPQTLPAAGCVPLTAVDVQTIPGWSTLQSTAETEWGTGPYNVIANDPAYPAQAATNCAGTAGGWVWFEYLQVVDGHYKWALNMDDVLPNAADRQVGVNPPPAPSPSATPA
;
A
#
# COMPACT_ATOMS: atom_id res chain seq x y z
N MET A 1 -32.81 -7.67 -20.87
CA MET A 1 -32.66 -7.24 -19.46
C MET A 1 -32.09 -8.43 -18.71
N SER A 2 -30.79 -8.42 -18.42
CA SER A 2 -30.09 -9.55 -17.80
C SER A 2 -29.62 -9.13 -16.41
N THR A 3 -30.31 -9.62 -15.38
CA THR A 3 -29.92 -9.50 -13.98
C THR A 3 -28.86 -10.55 -13.68
N SER A 4 -27.62 -10.13 -13.47
CA SER A 4 -26.55 -10.98 -13.01
C SER A 4 -26.57 -11.02 -11.48
N ILE A 5 -26.75 -12.21 -10.91
CA ILE A 5 -26.72 -12.49 -9.48
C ILE A 5 -25.28 -12.86 -9.12
N CYS A 6 -24.62 -12.04 -8.29
CA CYS A 6 -23.34 -12.39 -7.68
C CYS A 6 -23.56 -13.43 -6.58
N VAL A 7 -22.97 -14.62 -6.77
CA VAL A 7 -22.87 -15.65 -5.74
C VAL A 7 -21.58 -15.42 -4.95
N LEU A 8 -21.70 -15.10 -3.67
CA LEU A 8 -20.60 -15.06 -2.71
C LEU A 8 -20.11 -16.49 -2.46
N VAL A 9 -18.93 -16.83 -2.97
CA VAL A 9 -18.28 -18.11 -2.68
C VAL A 9 -17.24 -17.90 -1.58
N ILE A 10 -17.55 -18.32 -0.36
CA ILE A 10 -16.60 -18.41 0.74
C ILE A 10 -15.82 -19.73 0.57
N ARG A 11 -14.54 -19.69 0.21
CA ARG A 11 -13.69 -20.89 0.16
C ARG A 11 -12.74 -20.96 1.35
N SER A 12 -12.92 -22.01 2.16
CA SER A 12 -11.96 -22.51 3.15
C SER A 12 -10.71 -23.13 2.47
N PRO A 13 -9.56 -23.24 3.17
CA PRO A 13 -8.27 -23.54 2.54
C PRO A 13 -8.09 -25.05 2.23
N PRO A 14 -7.37 -25.42 1.15
CA PRO A 14 -7.09 -26.83 0.87
C PRO A 14 -5.79 -27.30 1.55
N SER A 15 -5.89 -28.43 2.24
CA SER A 15 -4.76 -29.25 2.71
C SER A 15 -3.92 -29.74 1.52
N ILE A 16 -2.60 -29.54 1.59
CA ILE A 16 -1.66 -29.96 0.54
C ILE A 16 -1.15 -31.37 0.86
N HIS A 17 -1.48 -32.33 -0.01
CA HIS A 17 -0.95 -33.68 0.01
C HIS A 17 0.29 -33.75 -0.90
N LEU A 18 1.49 -33.87 -0.32
CA LEU A 18 2.74 -34.02 -1.06
C LEU A 18 2.91 -35.49 -1.49
N THR A 19 2.90 -35.73 -2.81
CA THR A 19 3.28 -37.03 -3.39
C THR A 19 4.70 -36.91 -3.95
N SER A 20 5.64 -37.61 -3.31
CA SER A 20 7.03 -37.72 -3.74
C SER A 20 7.15 -38.76 -4.86
N ARG A 21 7.71 -38.38 -6.01
CA ARG A 21 8.17 -39.32 -7.03
C ARG A 21 9.62 -38.99 -7.37
N SER A 22 10.50 -39.88 -6.88
CA SER A 22 11.92 -39.89 -7.15
C SER A 22 12.20 -40.54 -8.51
N THR A 23 12.87 -39.82 -9.39
CA THR A 23 13.60 -40.41 -10.52
C THR A 23 14.98 -39.77 -10.57
N ALA A 24 15.96 -40.53 -10.10
CA ALA A 24 17.37 -40.32 -10.39
C ALA A 24 17.61 -40.57 -11.89
N SER A 25 18.42 -39.73 -12.51
CA SER A 25 19.62 -40.13 -13.27
C SER A 25 19.97 -39.08 -14.33
N SER A 26 21.27 -38.81 -14.38
CA SER A 26 21.99 -38.27 -15.54
C SER A 26 22.00 -36.75 -15.72
N PHE A 27 23.16 -36.28 -16.21
CA PHE A 27 23.50 -34.93 -16.67
C PHE A 27 24.37 -34.09 -15.73
N LEU A 28 25.62 -34.55 -15.67
CA LEU A 28 26.79 -33.98 -15.01
C LEU A 28 27.56 -32.86 -15.77
N PRO A 29 27.02 -32.02 -16.70
CA PRO A 29 27.78 -30.84 -17.17
C PRO A 29 27.24 -29.47 -16.69
N ILE A 30 26.08 -29.38 -16.03
CA ILE A 30 25.48 -28.08 -15.65
C ILE A 30 26.14 -27.46 -14.39
N LEU A 31 26.82 -28.28 -13.58
CA LEU A 31 27.45 -27.83 -12.33
C LEU A 31 28.67 -26.89 -12.55
N LEU A 32 29.21 -26.84 -13.77
CA LEU A 32 30.31 -25.94 -14.13
C LEU A 32 29.86 -24.52 -14.52
N ILE A 33 28.59 -24.33 -14.90
CA ILE A 33 28.06 -23.00 -15.25
C ILE A 33 27.59 -22.25 -13.99
N VAL A 34 27.04 -22.97 -13.00
CA VAL A 34 26.58 -22.38 -11.72
C VAL A 34 27.75 -21.91 -10.84
N THR A 35 28.93 -22.51 -10.98
CA THR A 35 30.14 -22.12 -10.23
C THR A 35 30.93 -20.97 -10.86
N LEU A 36 30.73 -20.65 -12.14
CA LEU A 36 31.38 -19.50 -12.78
C LEU A 36 30.64 -18.18 -12.52
N ILE A 37 29.30 -18.20 -12.42
CA ILE A 37 28.50 -16.99 -12.17
C ILE A 37 28.59 -16.55 -10.70
N THR A 38 28.78 -17.48 -9.75
CA THR A 38 28.95 -17.16 -8.32
C THR A 38 30.28 -16.46 -7.99
N ARG A 39 31.25 -16.41 -8.91
CA ARG A 39 32.51 -15.66 -8.72
C ARG A 39 32.49 -14.22 -9.25
N ILE A 40 31.43 -13.78 -9.94
CA ILE A 40 31.36 -12.42 -10.50
C ILE A 40 30.67 -11.41 -9.55
N ILE A 41 29.95 -11.86 -8.51
CA ILE A 41 29.19 -10.97 -7.60
C ILE A 41 29.73 -10.98 -6.16
N MET A 42 31.03 -11.20 -5.96
CA MET A 42 31.68 -11.04 -4.65
C MET A 42 33.01 -10.31 -4.79
N THR A 43 32.95 -9.02 -5.10
CA THR A 43 34.03 -8.08 -4.77
C THR A 43 33.54 -7.12 -3.68
N PRO A 44 33.80 -7.39 -2.40
CA PRO A 44 33.71 -6.37 -1.36
C PRO A 44 34.98 -5.51 -1.41
N SER A 45 34.97 -4.53 -2.32
CA SER A 45 36.00 -3.51 -2.46
C SER A 45 35.29 -2.28 -3.03
N VAL A 46 35.32 -1.07 -2.48
CA VAL A 46 36.25 -0.44 -1.56
C VAL A 46 35.49 0.68 -0.85
N SER A 47 35.78 0.85 0.43
CA SER A 47 35.33 1.95 1.28
C SER A 47 35.63 3.31 0.67
N TRP A 48 34.58 4.11 0.44
CA TRP A 48 34.70 5.56 0.23
C TRP A 48 33.45 6.30 0.68
N PHE A 49 33.05 6.09 1.93
CA PHE A 49 32.27 7.11 2.63
C PHE A 49 33.22 7.80 3.59
N ALA A 50 33.85 8.85 3.08
CA ALA A 50 34.44 9.89 3.90
C ALA A 50 33.36 10.37 4.88
N ALA A 51 33.64 10.21 6.17
CA ALA A 51 32.88 10.82 7.24
C ALA A 51 33.01 12.35 7.12
N LEU A 52 32.09 12.98 6.41
CA LEU A 52 31.86 14.42 6.53
C LEU A 52 30.73 14.61 7.54
N ALA A 53 31.12 14.68 8.82
CA ALA A 53 30.26 15.15 9.89
C ALA A 53 30.01 16.66 9.68
N LEU A 54 29.07 16.97 8.79
CA LEU A 54 28.44 18.29 8.75
C LEU A 54 27.51 18.35 9.96
N ALA A 55 27.86 19.21 10.91
CA ALA A 55 26.99 19.64 11.98
C ALA A 55 25.68 20.16 11.36
N ALA A 56 24.66 19.32 11.36
CA ALA A 56 23.30 19.75 11.06
C ALA A 56 22.91 20.73 12.18
N PRO A 57 22.45 21.95 11.87
CA PRO A 57 21.81 22.77 12.88
C PRO A 57 20.65 21.96 13.45
N LEU A 58 20.48 21.99 14.76
CA LEU A 58 19.30 21.52 15.45
C LEU A 58 18.12 22.32 14.92
N ALA A 59 17.58 21.90 13.77
CA ALA A 59 16.27 22.29 13.33
C ALA A 59 15.35 21.72 14.40
N VAL A 60 14.90 22.60 15.29
CA VAL A 60 13.73 22.40 16.11
C VAL A 60 12.63 22.04 15.12
N TYR A 61 12.43 20.73 14.89
CA TYR A 61 11.23 20.24 14.25
C TYR A 61 10.13 20.65 15.21
N ALA A 62 9.42 21.71 14.85
CA ALA A 62 8.15 22.03 15.46
C ALA A 62 7.32 20.75 15.34
N ILE A 63 7.08 20.09 16.47
CA ILE A 63 6.07 19.05 16.56
C ILE A 63 4.80 19.76 16.07
N PRO A 64 4.21 19.35 14.93
CA PRO A 64 3.00 19.97 14.47
C PRO A 64 1.99 19.86 15.61
N SER A 65 1.44 21.01 16.02
CA SER A 65 0.44 21.06 17.09
C SER A 65 -0.64 20.01 16.81
N PRO A 66 -1.17 19.32 17.84
CA PRO A 66 -2.31 18.44 17.65
C PRO A 66 -3.40 19.27 16.99
N GLN A 67 -3.70 18.93 15.73
CA GLN A 67 -4.72 19.61 14.96
C GLN A 67 -6.03 19.41 15.72
N THR A 68 -6.62 20.50 16.19
CA THR A 68 -8.00 20.48 16.68
C THR A 68 -8.88 20.18 15.47
N LEU A 69 -9.09 18.91 15.19
CA LEU A 69 -10.08 18.49 14.20
C LEU A 69 -11.40 19.16 14.57
N PRO A 70 -12.14 19.69 13.59
CA PRO A 70 -13.45 20.26 13.87
C PRO A 70 -14.24 19.21 14.66
N ALA A 71 -14.71 19.59 15.84
CA ALA A 71 -15.29 18.70 16.84
C ALA A 71 -16.63 18.03 16.41
N ALA A 72 -16.95 18.05 15.11
CA ALA A 72 -18.22 17.58 14.55
C ALA A 72 -18.13 17.17 13.07
N GLY A 73 -17.11 16.41 12.65
CA GLY A 73 -17.16 15.81 11.31
C GLY A 73 -15.92 15.04 10.88
N CYS A 74 -16.12 14.06 10.00
CA CYS A 74 -15.04 13.40 9.27
C CYS A 74 -14.73 14.18 7.99
N VAL A 75 -13.46 14.21 7.60
CA VAL A 75 -12.99 14.87 6.36
C VAL A 75 -12.65 13.80 5.33
N PRO A 76 -13.00 13.96 4.04
CA PRO A 76 -12.60 13.01 3.01
C PRO A 76 -11.07 12.95 2.85
N LEU A 77 -10.52 11.74 2.74
CA LEU A 77 -9.10 11.50 2.49
C LEU A 77 -8.74 11.56 1.00
N THR A 78 -7.54 12.03 0.68
CA THR A 78 -6.95 11.85 -0.64
C THR A 78 -6.16 10.55 -0.71
N ALA A 79 -5.85 10.07 -1.92
CA ALA A 79 -4.97 8.91 -2.10
C ALA A 79 -3.58 9.15 -1.50
N VAL A 80 -3.09 10.39 -1.56
CA VAL A 80 -1.82 10.80 -0.96
C VAL A 80 -1.89 10.68 0.55
N ASP A 81 -2.97 11.14 1.19
CA ASP A 81 -3.11 11.03 2.65
C ASP A 81 -3.14 9.57 3.11
N VAL A 82 -3.86 8.70 2.39
CA VAL A 82 -3.89 7.26 2.68
C VAL A 82 -2.50 6.63 2.58
N GLN A 83 -1.69 7.04 1.60
CA GLN A 83 -0.31 6.54 1.44
C GLN A 83 0.65 7.01 2.54
N THR A 84 0.26 7.99 3.35
CA THR A 84 1.09 8.50 4.45
C THR A 84 0.78 7.90 5.82
N ILE A 85 -0.26 7.06 5.94
CA ILE A 85 -0.59 6.40 7.21
C ILE A 85 0.47 5.33 7.56
N PRO A 86 0.76 5.07 8.84
CA PRO A 86 1.75 4.07 9.25
C PRO A 86 1.50 2.67 8.70
N GLY A 87 0.23 2.27 8.57
CA GLY A 87 -0.20 0.97 8.04
C GLY A 87 -0.28 0.87 6.51
N TRP A 88 0.19 1.89 5.76
CA TRP A 88 0.13 1.87 4.30
C TRP A 88 0.82 0.63 3.70
N SER A 89 2.00 0.26 4.20
CA SER A 89 2.75 -0.90 3.71
C SER A 89 1.98 -2.22 3.87
N THR A 90 1.16 -2.35 4.92
CA THR A 90 0.29 -3.50 5.13
C THR A 90 -0.86 -3.52 4.12
N LEU A 91 -1.50 -2.37 3.84
CA LEU A 91 -2.52 -2.28 2.79
C LEU A 91 -1.95 -2.64 1.42
N GLN A 92 -0.78 -2.06 1.09
CA GLN A 92 -0.08 -2.33 -0.16
C GLN A 92 0.29 -3.82 -0.29
N SER A 93 0.97 -4.39 0.71
CA SER A 93 1.36 -5.81 0.66
C SER A 93 0.16 -6.76 0.62
N THR A 94 -0.97 -6.38 1.25
CA THR A 94 -2.23 -7.14 1.14
C THR A 94 -2.74 -7.11 -0.30
N ALA A 95 -2.83 -5.93 -0.93
CA ALA A 95 -3.25 -5.81 -2.32
C ALA A 95 -2.31 -6.58 -3.28
N GLU A 96 -1.00 -6.51 -3.05
CA GLU A 96 0.00 -7.22 -3.85
C GLU A 96 -0.06 -8.75 -3.66
N THR A 97 -0.41 -9.22 -2.46
CA THR A 97 -0.59 -10.64 -2.17
C THR A 97 -1.85 -11.20 -2.82
N GLU A 98 -2.95 -10.44 -2.79
CA GLU A 98 -4.24 -10.87 -3.33
C GLU A 98 -4.33 -10.71 -4.86
N TRP A 99 -3.79 -9.60 -5.40
CA TRP A 99 -4.01 -9.18 -6.79
C TRP A 99 -2.69 -8.93 -7.57
N GLY A 100 -1.55 -9.23 -6.97
CA GLY A 100 -0.25 -9.15 -7.63
C GLY A 100 0.41 -7.76 -7.62
N THR A 101 1.69 -7.74 -7.98
CA THR A 101 2.58 -6.58 -7.91
C THR A 101 2.58 -5.73 -9.19
N GLY A 102 1.53 -5.85 -10.02
CA GLY A 102 1.41 -5.07 -11.24
C GLY A 102 1.29 -3.57 -10.94
N PRO A 103 1.59 -2.68 -11.92
CA PRO A 103 1.42 -1.25 -11.71
C PRO A 103 -0.07 -0.90 -11.49
N TYR A 104 -0.33 -0.12 -10.45
CA TYR A 104 -1.67 0.36 -10.09
C TYR A 104 -1.66 1.84 -9.65
N ASN A 105 -2.82 2.49 -9.76
CA ASN A 105 -3.12 3.77 -9.14
C ASN A 105 -3.86 3.54 -7.82
N VAL A 106 -3.56 4.35 -6.82
CA VAL A 106 -4.32 4.37 -5.57
C VAL A 106 -5.38 5.45 -5.68
N ILE A 107 -6.63 5.11 -5.37
CA ILE A 107 -7.76 6.02 -5.44
C ILE A 107 -8.45 6.02 -4.07
N ALA A 108 -8.69 7.22 -3.55
CA ALA A 108 -9.55 7.45 -2.39
C ALA A 108 -10.77 8.23 -2.86
N ASN A 109 -11.95 7.89 -2.33
CA ASN A 109 -13.21 8.56 -2.66
C ASN A 109 -13.55 8.57 -4.17
N ASP A 110 -13.50 7.39 -4.81
CA ASP A 110 -13.91 7.24 -6.22
C ASP A 110 -15.40 7.65 -6.37
N PRO A 111 -15.73 8.61 -7.26
CA PRO A 111 -17.10 9.09 -7.43
C PRO A 111 -18.07 8.01 -7.93
N ALA A 112 -17.58 6.90 -8.52
CA ALA A 112 -18.41 5.76 -8.88
C ALA A 112 -18.93 4.99 -7.64
N TYR A 113 -18.30 5.18 -6.48
CA TYR A 113 -18.56 4.43 -5.25
C TYR A 113 -18.73 5.35 -4.02
N PRO A 114 -19.73 6.26 -4.02
CA PRO A 114 -19.87 7.28 -2.97
C PRO A 114 -20.17 6.72 -1.56
N ALA A 115 -20.70 5.49 -1.48
CA ALA A 115 -20.94 4.80 -0.20
C ALA A 115 -19.65 4.18 0.41
N GLN A 116 -18.57 4.11 -0.36
CA GLN A 116 -17.28 3.51 0.01
C GLN A 116 -16.22 4.61 0.13
N ALA A 117 -16.59 5.70 0.81
CA ALA A 117 -15.71 6.84 1.03
C ALA A 117 -14.57 6.48 1.99
N ALA A 118 -13.41 7.09 1.77
CA ALA A 118 -12.29 7.09 2.70
C ALA A 118 -12.31 8.40 3.49
N THR A 119 -12.31 8.33 4.82
CA THR A 119 -12.44 9.52 5.67
C THR A 119 -11.45 9.51 6.83
N ASN A 120 -11.03 10.70 7.24
CA ASN A 120 -10.32 10.95 8.48
C ASN A 120 -11.32 11.45 9.53
N CYS A 121 -11.55 10.64 10.56
CA CYS A 121 -12.36 11.00 11.72
C CYS A 121 -11.43 11.09 12.94
N ALA A 122 -11.32 12.27 13.55
CA ALA A 122 -10.50 12.46 14.76
C ALA A 122 -9.03 11.97 14.64
N GLY A 123 -8.42 12.05 13.46
CA GLY A 123 -7.03 11.69 13.19
C GLY A 123 -6.87 10.26 12.70
N THR A 124 -7.96 9.51 12.65
CA THR A 124 -7.97 8.09 12.27
C THR A 124 -8.61 7.93 10.90
N ALA A 125 -7.87 7.36 9.95
CA ALA A 125 -8.36 6.96 8.64
C ALA A 125 -9.32 5.76 8.77
N GLY A 126 -10.40 5.75 7.99
CA GLY A 126 -11.35 4.64 7.88
C GLY A 126 -12.01 4.61 6.51
N GLY A 127 -12.73 3.53 6.23
CA GLY A 127 -13.40 3.31 4.95
C GLY A 127 -12.51 2.63 3.90
N TRP A 128 -12.77 2.89 2.61
CA TRP A 128 -12.22 2.07 1.51
C TRP A 128 -11.14 2.78 0.69
N VAL A 129 -10.04 2.07 0.44
CA VAL A 129 -9.00 2.48 -0.52
C VAL A 129 -9.04 1.55 -1.73
N TRP A 130 -8.95 2.13 -2.93
CA TRP A 130 -9.03 1.42 -4.19
C TRP A 130 -7.67 1.32 -4.87
N PHE A 131 -7.40 0.16 -5.46
CA PHE A 131 -6.24 -0.15 -6.28
C PHE A 131 -6.73 -0.38 -7.72
N GLU A 132 -6.43 0.58 -8.60
CA GLU A 132 -6.76 0.52 -10.02
C GLU A 132 -5.55 0.05 -10.83
N TYR A 133 -5.55 -1.21 -11.22
CA TYR A 133 -4.49 -1.82 -12.00
C TYR A 133 -4.56 -1.42 -13.47
N LEU A 134 -3.40 -1.28 -14.11
CA LEU A 134 -3.33 -1.00 -15.56
C LEU A 134 -3.75 -2.21 -16.42
N GLN A 135 -3.72 -3.41 -15.85
CA GLN A 135 -4.13 -4.66 -16.50
C GLN A 135 -5.20 -5.34 -15.67
N VAL A 136 -6.01 -6.17 -16.34
CA VAL A 136 -7.04 -6.97 -15.67
C VAL A 136 -6.36 -7.98 -14.75
N VAL A 137 -6.70 -7.94 -13.47
CA VAL A 137 -6.33 -8.94 -12.48
C VAL A 137 -7.61 -9.62 -12.00
N ASP A 138 -7.66 -10.94 -12.08
CA ASP A 138 -8.82 -11.74 -11.66
C ASP A 138 -10.16 -11.26 -12.22
N GLY A 139 -10.14 -10.77 -13.47
CA GLY A 139 -11.33 -10.31 -14.19
C GLY A 139 -11.73 -8.85 -13.93
N HIS A 140 -10.98 -8.11 -13.10
CA HIS A 140 -11.28 -6.72 -12.75
C HIS A 140 -10.06 -5.80 -12.88
N TYR A 141 -10.30 -4.51 -13.11
CA TYR A 141 -9.27 -3.47 -13.08
C TYR A 141 -9.17 -2.79 -11.70
N LYS A 142 -10.20 -2.92 -10.86
CA LYS A 142 -10.30 -2.21 -9.59
C LYS A 142 -10.62 -3.19 -8.47
N TRP A 143 -9.84 -3.09 -7.41
CA TRP A 143 -10.03 -3.81 -6.16
C TRP A 143 -10.00 -2.83 -5.00
N ALA A 144 -10.68 -3.15 -3.91
CA ALA A 144 -10.75 -2.27 -2.75
C ALA A 144 -10.41 -3.03 -1.47
N LEU A 145 -9.69 -2.36 -0.57
CA LEU A 145 -9.50 -2.80 0.79
C LEU A 145 -10.23 -1.84 1.73
N ASN A 146 -10.93 -2.41 2.70
CA ASN A 146 -11.44 -1.64 3.83
C ASN A 146 -10.31 -1.48 4.87
N MET A 147 -9.94 -0.24 5.15
CA MET A 147 -8.87 0.08 6.10
C MET A 147 -9.20 -0.41 7.51
N ASP A 148 -10.47 -0.38 7.93
CA ASP A 148 -10.89 -0.86 9.24
C ASP A 148 -10.68 -2.38 9.41
N ASP A 149 -10.79 -3.13 8.31
CA ASP A 149 -10.66 -4.59 8.32
C ASP A 149 -9.19 -5.04 8.24
N VAL A 150 -8.39 -4.39 7.38
CA VAL A 150 -6.98 -4.73 7.17
C VAL A 150 -6.07 -4.17 8.28
N LEU A 151 -6.42 -3.00 8.83
CA LEU A 151 -5.68 -2.30 9.88
C LEU A 151 -6.55 -2.15 11.14
N PRO A 152 -6.80 -3.25 11.88
CA PRO A 152 -7.70 -3.22 13.04
C PRO A 152 -7.19 -2.32 14.17
N ASN A 153 -5.87 -2.07 14.24
CA ASN A 153 -5.29 -1.15 15.21
C ASN A 153 -5.38 0.30 14.69
N ALA A 154 -6.08 1.16 15.43
CA ALA A 154 -6.25 2.57 15.08
C ALA A 154 -4.93 3.36 15.00
N ALA A 155 -3.86 2.90 15.67
CA ALA A 155 -2.54 3.51 15.57
C ALA A 155 -1.94 3.41 14.16
N ASP A 156 -2.23 2.32 13.44
CA ASP A 156 -1.75 2.09 12.07
C ASP A 156 -2.52 2.93 11.05
N ARG A 157 -3.66 3.49 11.46
CA ARG A 157 -4.54 4.34 10.65
C ARG A 157 -4.42 5.82 10.97
N GLN A 158 -3.43 6.23 11.76
CA GLN A 158 -3.24 7.64 12.07
C GLN A 158 -2.80 8.41 10.83
N VAL A 159 -3.56 9.42 10.44
CA VAL A 159 -3.21 10.29 9.32
C VAL A 159 -2.21 11.30 9.84
N GLY A 160 -1.01 11.35 9.24
CA GLY A 160 -0.05 12.40 9.51
C GLY A 160 -0.74 13.76 9.36
N VAL A 161 -0.55 14.66 10.32
CA VAL A 161 -1.18 15.98 10.34
C VAL A 161 -0.70 16.85 9.17
N ASN A 162 -1.13 16.56 7.95
CA ASN A 162 -1.05 17.47 6.85
C ASN A 162 -2.06 18.60 7.13
N PRO A 163 -1.62 19.87 7.21
CA PRO A 163 -2.55 20.97 7.39
C PRO A 163 -3.59 20.93 6.25
N PRO A 164 -4.88 21.19 6.53
CA PRO A 164 -5.89 21.25 5.47
C PRO A 164 -5.41 22.23 4.39
N PRO A 165 -5.58 21.91 3.10
CA PRO A 165 -5.28 22.87 2.04
C PRO A 165 -6.01 24.17 2.37
N ALA A 166 -5.25 25.27 2.40
CA ALA A 166 -5.80 26.58 2.71
C ALA A 166 -7.06 26.80 1.87
N PRO A 167 -8.15 27.37 2.43
CA PRO A 167 -9.35 27.63 1.68
C PRO A 167 -8.95 28.40 0.42
N SER A 168 -9.26 27.82 -0.74
CA SER A 168 -9.07 28.50 -2.03
C SER A 168 -9.77 29.85 -1.92
N PRO A 169 -9.11 30.98 -2.25
CA PRO A 169 -9.72 32.29 -2.12
C PRO A 169 -10.98 32.29 -2.97
N SER A 170 -12.14 32.23 -2.31
CA SER A 170 -13.44 32.32 -2.96
C SER A 170 -13.42 33.59 -3.78
N ALA A 171 -13.63 33.45 -5.09
CA ALA A 171 -13.78 34.57 -5.98
C ALA A 171 -14.93 35.45 -5.46
N THR A 172 -14.56 36.60 -4.89
CA THR A 172 -15.52 37.67 -4.59
C THR A 172 -16.16 38.07 -5.92
N PRO A 173 -17.48 37.94 -6.10
CA PRO A 173 -18.14 38.51 -7.26
C PRO A 173 -18.07 40.04 -7.18
N ALA A 174 -17.76 40.65 -8.33
CA ALA A 174 -17.56 42.08 -8.54
C ALA A 174 -18.83 42.91 -8.33
#